data_AF-A0A5F2GVR7-F1
#
_entry.id   AF-A0A5F2GVR7-F1
#
_cell.length_a   1.000
_cell.length_b   1.000
_cell.length_c   1.000
_cell.angle_alpha   90.00
_cell.angle_beta   90.00
_cell.angle_gamma   90.00
#
_symmetry.space_group_name_H-M   'P 1'
#
loop_
_entity.id
_entity.type
_entity.pdbx_description
1 polymer ?
#
loop_
_entity_poly.entity_id
_entity_poly.type
_entity_poly.pdbx_seq_one_letter_code
_entity_poly.pdbx_strand_id
1 'polypeptide(L)'
;MPGFNKALVAAALSAVLLSLLSSQAQEPVPEIRISESTGLPIVYPYHGMLLNHDLTVIQPTAENIAAVLTAFNTSLEETLTDTSKTRFSPIKADARQAFAGNPEGQLLAEASLTYWLIDNGSSQQQRSYYSVFKAVEAWAGLAPISSSRIRFSKLPAVTTELQGMGLDQFFAETPAAANYIETCRQSRVPIPPDWGSSQWILQGTLDGNYTFAGDPTNITQVFAYSDPNVPGACLALPRRDKDTNEIGLLGIICQSAETGKACFWDNIDKTTGQRLSGAAGEKFAITSIQDGSNVAENCTNCHRGYNVFLIHPGTALEVSDPFITDPAARYEPISGQPTWGNPAPLLNAGNAPCALCHEIPTFGGNNNTLPPFDSAFCKILEGVVDKTMPSIAKPAGWKTPAPKFAPHVNMFREICEGVAVAGGGSGG
;
A
#
# COMPACT_ATOMS: atom_id res chain seq x y z
N MET A 1 -55.74 40.04 3.64
CA MET A 1 -54.66 39.13 3.19
C MET A 1 -54.31 38.23 4.36
N PRO A 2 -54.39 36.90 4.21
CA PRO A 2 -54.24 35.97 5.33
C PRO A 2 -52.78 35.83 5.75
N GLY A 3 -52.57 35.66 7.06
CA GLY A 3 -51.26 35.58 7.69
C GLY A 3 -50.47 34.34 7.25
N PHE A 4 -49.35 34.59 6.59
CA PHE A 4 -48.35 33.57 6.28
C PHE A 4 -47.72 33.07 7.58
N ASN A 5 -47.98 31.82 7.92
CA ASN A 5 -47.60 31.21 9.19
C ASN A 5 -46.11 30.80 9.14
N LYS A 6 -45.22 31.71 9.56
CA LYS A 6 -43.74 31.53 9.54
C LYS A 6 -43.28 30.25 10.25
N ALA A 7 -44.07 29.72 11.20
CA ALA A 7 -43.80 28.47 11.89
C ALA A 7 -43.87 27.23 10.97
N LEU A 8 -44.74 27.24 9.95
CA LEU A 8 -44.88 26.11 9.02
C LEU A 8 -43.71 26.02 8.05
N VAL A 9 -43.16 27.17 7.63
CA VAL A 9 -42.01 27.24 6.71
C VAL A 9 -40.73 26.79 7.41
N ALA A 10 -40.54 27.13 8.69
CA ALA A 10 -39.39 26.68 9.47
C ALA A 10 -39.40 25.16 9.72
N ALA A 11 -40.58 24.58 10.01
CA ALA A 11 -40.72 23.13 10.17
C ALA A 11 -40.49 22.37 8.85
N ALA A 12 -40.97 22.91 7.71
CA ALA A 12 -40.73 22.33 6.40
C ALA A 12 -39.26 22.41 5.96
N LEU A 13 -38.55 23.51 6.25
CA LEU A 13 -37.11 23.60 5.97
C LEU A 13 -36.28 22.66 6.84
N SER A 14 -36.61 22.48 8.12
CA SER A 14 -35.92 21.51 8.99
C SER A 14 -36.17 20.06 8.57
N ALA A 15 -37.37 19.72 8.10
CA ALA A 15 -37.67 18.39 7.57
C ALA A 15 -36.97 18.11 6.23
N VAL A 16 -36.80 19.13 5.38
CA VAL A 16 -36.04 19.03 4.11
C VAL A 16 -34.53 18.93 4.37
N LEU A 17 -33.98 19.65 5.36
CA LEU A 17 -32.58 19.48 5.77
C LEU A 17 -32.32 18.12 6.43
N LEU A 18 -33.24 17.60 7.26
CA LEU A 18 -33.09 16.25 7.84
C LEU A 18 -33.23 15.12 6.81
N SER A 19 -34.00 15.31 5.73
CA SER A 19 -34.12 14.33 4.64
C SER A 19 -32.97 14.41 3.64
N LEU A 20 -32.36 15.59 3.45
CA LEU A 20 -31.13 15.74 2.68
C LEU A 20 -29.89 15.19 3.42
N LEU A 21 -29.85 15.27 4.76
CA LEU A 21 -28.79 14.65 5.56
C LEU A 21 -28.97 13.12 5.74
N SER A 22 -30.21 12.60 5.63
CA SER A 22 -30.51 11.17 5.78
C SER A 22 -30.48 10.36 4.48
N SER A 23 -30.06 10.94 3.34
CA SER A 23 -30.11 10.27 2.02
C SER A 23 -28.75 10.01 1.36
N GLN A 24 -27.63 10.33 2.01
CA GLN A 24 -26.41 9.61 1.67
C GLN A 24 -26.58 8.20 2.21
N ALA A 25 -26.99 7.28 1.33
CA ALA A 25 -26.99 5.86 1.63
C ALA A 25 -25.60 5.52 2.16
N GLN A 26 -25.51 5.18 3.45
CA GLN A 26 -24.27 4.77 4.07
C GLN A 26 -23.75 3.60 3.25
N GLU A 27 -22.59 3.77 2.61
CA GLU A 27 -22.00 2.69 1.85
C GLU A 27 -21.82 1.49 2.80
N PRO A 28 -22.18 0.28 2.36
CA PRO A 28 -22.04 -0.89 3.20
C PRO A 28 -20.57 -1.04 3.62
N VAL A 29 -20.35 -1.39 4.89
CA VAL A 29 -19.00 -1.73 5.38
C VAL A 29 -18.44 -2.81 4.46
N PRO A 30 -17.25 -2.61 3.87
CA PRO A 30 -16.71 -3.54 2.89
C PRO A 30 -16.47 -4.89 3.55
N GLU A 31 -16.74 -5.97 2.81
CA GLU A 31 -16.43 -7.32 3.25
C GLU A 31 -14.91 -7.48 3.38
N ILE A 32 -14.45 -7.79 4.59
CA ILE A 32 -13.04 -8.08 4.88
C ILE A 32 -12.89 -9.60 4.95
N ARG A 33 -12.30 -10.18 3.90
CA ARG A 33 -12.02 -11.62 3.85
C ARG A 33 -10.82 -11.98 4.72
N ILE A 34 -10.78 -13.22 5.19
CA ILE A 34 -9.66 -13.74 5.97
C ILE A 34 -8.83 -14.69 5.09
N SER A 35 -7.51 -14.53 5.14
CA SER A 35 -6.56 -15.39 4.44
C SER A 35 -6.48 -16.74 5.14
N GLU A 36 -6.82 -17.82 4.45
CA GLU A 36 -6.74 -19.18 5.00
C GLU A 36 -5.32 -19.55 5.48
N SER A 37 -4.30 -18.95 4.86
CA SER A 37 -2.89 -19.27 5.12
C SER A 37 -2.26 -18.52 6.29
N THR A 38 -2.74 -17.31 6.58
CA THR A 38 -2.18 -16.47 7.65
C THR A 38 -3.16 -16.22 8.77
N GLY A 39 -4.45 -16.56 8.55
CA GLY A 39 -5.53 -16.22 9.44
C GLY A 39 -5.83 -14.72 9.48
N LEU A 40 -5.11 -13.86 8.75
CA LEU A 40 -5.25 -12.40 8.79
C LEU A 40 -6.28 -11.85 7.79
N PRO A 41 -6.80 -10.64 8.03
CA PRO A 41 -7.54 -9.88 7.02
C PRO A 41 -6.77 -9.76 5.70
N ILE A 42 -7.42 -10.09 4.59
CA ILE A 42 -6.93 -9.85 3.24
C ILE A 42 -7.20 -8.38 2.91
N VAL A 43 -6.26 -7.55 3.32
CA VAL A 43 -6.18 -6.16 2.94
C VAL A 43 -4.85 -5.92 2.25
N TYR A 44 -4.86 -5.03 1.26
CA TYR A 44 -3.65 -4.64 0.55
C TYR A 44 -3.36 -3.18 0.85
N PRO A 45 -2.42 -2.90 1.77
CA PRO A 45 -1.90 -1.56 1.91
C PRO A 45 -1.18 -1.20 0.62
N TYR A 46 -1.68 -0.17 -0.05
CA TYR A 46 -1.22 0.23 -1.36
C TYR A 46 -1.20 1.74 -1.43
N HIS A 47 0.01 2.32 -1.35
CA HIS A 47 0.21 3.75 -1.51
C HIS A 47 -0.76 4.54 -0.61
N GLY A 48 -0.65 4.40 0.72
CA GLY A 48 -1.54 5.09 1.67
C GLY A 48 -3.04 4.74 1.61
N MET A 49 -3.47 3.93 0.63
CA MET A 49 -4.81 3.36 0.56
C MET A 49 -4.80 1.98 1.19
N LEU A 50 -5.97 1.55 1.64
CA LEU A 50 -6.21 0.16 1.99
C LEU A 50 -7.20 -0.40 1.00
N LEU A 51 -6.82 -1.45 0.28
CA LEU A 51 -7.68 -2.11 -0.68
C LEU A 51 -8.23 -3.40 -0.08
N ASN A 52 -9.49 -3.73 -0.39
CA ASN A 52 -10.05 -5.04 -0.06
C ASN A 52 -9.55 -6.13 -1.04
N HIS A 53 -10.04 -7.36 -0.88
CA HIS A 53 -9.70 -8.50 -1.73
C HIS A 53 -9.94 -8.24 -3.24
N ASP A 54 -10.93 -7.40 -3.58
CA ASP A 54 -11.30 -7.05 -4.96
C ASP A 54 -10.57 -5.81 -5.49
N LEU A 55 -9.53 -5.33 -4.79
CA LEU A 55 -8.81 -4.08 -5.06
C LEU A 55 -9.68 -2.81 -5.01
N THR A 56 -10.84 -2.87 -4.35
CA THR A 56 -11.65 -1.68 -4.10
C THR A 56 -11.06 -0.92 -2.92
N VAL A 57 -10.93 0.40 -3.08
CA VAL A 57 -10.46 1.28 -2.00
C VAL A 57 -11.44 1.24 -0.83
N ILE A 58 -10.92 0.90 0.35
CA ILE A 58 -11.61 1.04 1.62
C ILE A 58 -11.39 2.48 2.08
N GLN A 59 -12.45 3.27 2.11
CA GLN A 59 -12.38 4.64 2.61
C GLN A 59 -12.11 4.65 4.12
N PRO A 60 -11.24 5.53 4.65
CA PRO A 60 -10.88 5.57 6.08
C PRO A 60 -11.96 6.25 6.92
N THR A 61 -13.20 5.77 6.86
CA THR A 61 -14.28 6.18 7.77
C THR A 61 -14.08 5.53 9.14
N ALA A 62 -14.66 6.12 10.19
CA ALA A 62 -14.56 5.56 11.54
C ALA A 62 -15.07 4.10 11.60
N GLU A 63 -16.17 3.81 10.89
CA GLU A 63 -16.75 2.47 10.80
C GLU A 63 -15.81 1.49 10.07
N ASN A 64 -15.23 1.90 8.95
CA ASN A 64 -14.32 1.04 8.18
C ASN A 64 -13.01 0.79 8.93
N ILE A 65 -12.46 1.81 9.59
CA ILE A 65 -11.26 1.66 10.43
C ILE A 65 -11.56 0.67 11.56
N ALA A 66 -12.69 0.84 12.27
CA ALA A 66 -13.08 -0.07 13.34
C ALA A 66 -13.26 -1.51 12.84
N ALA A 67 -13.88 -1.70 11.67
CA ALA A 67 -14.06 -3.02 11.06
C ALA A 67 -12.71 -3.69 10.73
N VAL A 68 -11.77 -2.94 10.13
CA VAL A 68 -10.43 -3.44 9.82
C VAL A 68 -9.69 -3.83 11.10
N LEU A 69 -9.62 -2.93 12.09
CA LEU A 69 -8.95 -3.21 13.36
C LEU A 69 -9.55 -4.43 14.09
N THR A 70 -10.88 -4.55 14.09
CA THR A 70 -11.58 -5.69 14.69
C THR A 70 -11.23 -6.99 13.97
N ALA A 71 -11.16 -6.98 12.65
CA ALA A 71 -10.77 -8.14 11.86
C ALA A 71 -9.32 -8.55 12.19
N PHE A 72 -8.38 -7.60 12.27
CA PHE A 72 -7.00 -7.87 12.69
C PHE A 72 -6.94 -8.48 14.11
N ASN A 73 -7.64 -7.88 15.07
CA ASN A 73 -7.66 -8.36 16.44
C ASN A 73 -8.23 -9.78 16.56
N THR A 74 -9.35 -10.05 15.87
CA THR A 74 -9.98 -11.38 15.87
C THR A 74 -9.03 -12.43 15.31
N SER A 75 -8.46 -12.16 14.13
CA SER A 75 -7.50 -13.02 13.46
C SER A 75 -6.24 -13.30 14.28
N LEU A 76 -5.63 -12.26 14.86
CA LEU A 76 -4.41 -12.42 15.64
C LEU A 76 -4.67 -13.11 16.99
N GLU A 77 -5.83 -12.90 17.61
CA GLU A 77 -6.23 -13.58 18.84
C GLU A 77 -6.30 -15.10 18.65
N GLU A 78 -6.70 -15.59 17.47
CA GLU A 78 -6.69 -17.02 17.15
C GLU A 78 -5.28 -17.63 17.21
N THR A 79 -4.24 -16.85 16.88
CA THR A 79 -2.83 -17.27 16.88
C THR A 79 -2.21 -17.37 18.27
N LEU A 80 -2.89 -16.88 19.31
CA LEU A 80 -2.40 -16.92 20.68
C LEU A 80 -2.43 -18.33 21.27
N THR A 81 -1.44 -18.63 22.13
CA THR A 81 -1.51 -19.79 23.05
C THR A 81 -2.62 -19.61 24.08
N ASP A 82 -3.11 -20.70 24.69
CA ASP A 82 -4.15 -20.64 25.73
C ASP A 82 -3.75 -19.74 26.91
N THR A 83 -2.46 -19.76 27.29
CA THR A 83 -1.92 -18.87 28.32
C THR A 83 -2.00 -17.41 27.91
N SER A 84 -1.62 -17.08 26.67
CA SER A 84 -1.75 -15.72 26.14
C SER A 84 -3.21 -15.29 26.01
N LYS A 85 -4.12 -16.17 25.55
CA LYS A 85 -5.58 -15.90 25.47
C LYS A 85 -6.20 -15.57 26.83
N THR A 86 -5.80 -16.31 27.86
CA THR A 86 -6.24 -16.07 29.25
C THR A 86 -5.78 -14.70 29.76
N ARG A 87 -4.58 -14.27 29.40
CA ARG A 87 -4.06 -12.92 29.72
C ARG A 87 -4.73 -11.82 28.90
N PHE A 88 -5.02 -12.09 27.63
CA PHE A 88 -5.56 -11.11 26.70
C PHE A 88 -7.02 -10.77 26.95
N SER A 89 -7.84 -11.78 27.27
CA SER A 89 -9.29 -11.63 27.47
C SER A 89 -9.69 -10.48 28.41
N PRO A 90 -9.13 -10.37 29.63
CA PRO A 90 -9.45 -9.24 30.52
C PRO A 90 -8.94 -7.90 29.97
N ILE A 91 -7.74 -7.84 29.39
CA ILE A 91 -7.18 -6.61 28.80
C ILE A 91 -8.10 -6.07 27.68
N LYS A 92 -8.57 -6.95 26.79
CA LYS A 92 -9.52 -6.60 25.72
C LYS A 92 -10.84 -6.07 26.28
N ALA A 93 -11.39 -6.73 27.31
CA ALA A 93 -12.64 -6.32 27.93
C ALA A 93 -12.50 -4.95 28.62
N ASP A 94 -11.44 -4.77 29.41
CA ASP A 94 -11.16 -3.54 30.14
C ASP A 94 -10.94 -2.36 29.17
N ALA A 95 -10.16 -2.56 28.11
CA ALA A 95 -9.93 -1.53 27.10
C ALA A 95 -11.24 -1.11 26.40
N ARG A 96 -12.08 -2.06 25.96
CA ARG A 96 -13.37 -1.76 25.32
C ARG A 96 -14.34 -1.06 26.26
N GLN A 97 -14.35 -1.45 27.53
CA GLN A 97 -15.19 -0.83 28.55
C GLN A 97 -14.72 0.59 28.87
N ALA A 98 -13.41 0.79 29.06
CA ALA A 98 -12.83 2.09 29.40
C ALA A 98 -13.12 3.16 28.34
N PHE A 99 -13.18 2.76 27.07
CA PHE A 99 -13.48 3.66 25.95
C PHE A 99 -14.92 3.52 25.44
N ALA A 100 -15.83 2.87 26.17
CA ALA A 100 -17.24 2.80 25.80
C ALA A 100 -17.85 4.21 25.69
N GLY A 101 -18.26 4.60 24.49
CA GLY A 101 -18.80 5.93 24.21
C GLY A 101 -17.76 7.00 23.80
N ASN A 102 -16.49 6.62 23.63
CA ASN A 102 -15.45 7.47 23.05
C ASN A 102 -14.91 6.82 21.75
N PRO A 103 -15.44 7.17 20.57
CA PRO A 103 -15.05 6.54 19.31
C PRO A 103 -13.54 6.65 19.00
N GLU A 104 -12.92 7.81 19.25
CA GLU A 104 -11.48 8.00 19.04
C GLU A 104 -10.66 7.13 20.00
N GLY A 105 -11.07 7.07 21.28
CA GLY A 105 -10.47 6.18 22.27
C GLY A 105 -10.61 4.69 21.91
N GLN A 106 -11.74 4.29 21.34
CA GLN A 106 -11.98 2.92 20.88
C GLN A 106 -11.03 2.53 19.74
N LEU A 107 -10.84 3.40 18.73
CA LEU A 107 -9.91 3.12 17.64
C LEU A 107 -8.46 2.97 18.15
N LEU A 108 -8.04 3.85 19.06
CA LEU A 108 -6.71 3.78 19.68
C LEU A 108 -6.54 2.52 20.54
N ALA A 109 -7.57 2.12 21.27
CA ALA A 109 -7.57 0.90 22.06
C ALA A 109 -7.48 -0.35 21.19
N GLU A 110 -8.30 -0.45 20.14
CA GLU A 110 -8.25 -1.57 19.20
C GLU A 110 -6.87 -1.65 18.51
N ALA A 111 -6.27 -0.52 18.14
CA ALA A 111 -4.92 -0.53 17.57
C ALA A 111 -3.84 -0.97 18.58
N SER A 112 -3.97 -0.57 19.84
CA SER A 112 -3.05 -0.99 20.91
C SER A 112 -3.19 -2.48 21.24
N LEU A 113 -4.42 -3.00 21.21
CA LEU A 113 -4.69 -4.43 21.33
C LEU A 113 -4.05 -5.22 20.18
N THR A 114 -4.08 -4.68 18.94
CA THR A 114 -3.43 -5.33 17.80
C THR A 114 -1.92 -5.45 18.01
N TYR A 115 -1.27 -4.40 18.51
CA TYR A 115 0.16 -4.46 18.85
C TYR A 115 0.47 -5.52 19.91
N TRP A 116 -0.30 -5.54 21.01
CA TRP A 116 -0.15 -6.56 22.04
C TRP A 116 -0.27 -7.97 21.46
N LEU A 117 -1.24 -8.18 20.56
CA LEU A 117 -1.47 -9.47 19.90
C LEU A 117 -0.31 -9.87 18.99
N ILE A 118 0.26 -8.94 18.23
CA ILE A 118 1.45 -9.19 17.41
C ILE A 118 2.63 -9.61 18.30
N ASP A 119 2.81 -8.94 19.43
CA ASP A 119 3.91 -9.21 20.37
C ASP A 119 3.82 -10.54 21.11
N ASN A 120 2.60 -10.96 21.43
CA ASN A 120 2.34 -12.16 22.23
C ASN A 120 1.84 -13.35 21.39
N GLY A 121 1.79 -13.18 20.07
CA GLY A 121 1.44 -14.19 19.06
C GLY A 121 2.65 -14.98 18.55
N SER A 122 2.47 -15.63 17.40
CA SER A 122 3.54 -16.43 16.78
C SER A 122 4.71 -15.58 16.30
N SER A 123 5.93 -15.95 16.70
CA SER A 123 7.16 -15.21 16.37
C SER A 123 7.58 -15.31 14.89
N GLN A 124 7.10 -16.32 14.16
CA GLN A 124 7.56 -16.57 12.78
C GLN A 124 7.09 -15.48 11.79
N GLN A 125 5.94 -14.84 12.05
CA GLN A 125 5.33 -13.84 11.15
C GLN A 125 5.24 -12.44 11.78
N GLN A 126 5.69 -12.27 13.03
CA GLN A 126 5.59 -11.04 13.80
C GLN A 126 6.03 -9.79 13.00
N ARG A 127 7.18 -9.86 12.32
CA ARG A 127 7.69 -8.74 11.51
C ARG A 127 6.79 -8.36 10.33
N SER A 128 6.21 -9.34 9.67
CA SER A 128 5.27 -9.09 8.56
C SER A 128 3.98 -8.48 9.08
N TYR A 129 3.50 -8.93 10.24
CA TYR A 129 2.29 -8.39 10.88
C TYR A 129 2.50 -6.92 11.28
N TYR A 130 3.66 -6.59 11.85
CA TYR A 130 4.03 -5.20 12.12
C TYR A 130 4.03 -4.32 10.87
N SER A 131 4.62 -4.79 9.77
CA SER A 131 4.69 -4.02 8.51
C SER A 131 3.29 -3.73 7.96
N VAL A 132 2.44 -4.76 7.87
CA VAL A 132 1.05 -4.59 7.40
C VAL A 132 0.28 -3.67 8.34
N PHE A 133 0.39 -3.87 9.65
CA PHE A 133 -0.37 -3.09 10.61
C PHE A 133 0.05 -1.60 10.65
N LYS A 134 1.34 -1.29 10.54
CA LYS A 134 1.81 0.09 10.39
C LYS A 134 1.20 0.79 9.17
N ALA A 135 1.03 0.05 8.07
CA ALA A 135 0.41 0.61 6.87
C ALA A 135 -1.11 0.83 7.07
N VAL A 136 -1.78 -0.03 7.84
CA VAL A 136 -3.17 0.18 8.27
C VAL A 136 -3.30 1.43 9.16
N GLU A 137 -2.39 1.64 10.12
CA GLU A 137 -2.40 2.86 10.95
C GLU A 137 -2.24 4.13 10.10
N ALA A 138 -1.27 4.11 9.17
CA ALA A 138 -1.03 5.22 8.27
C ALA A 138 -2.26 5.54 7.40
N TRP A 139 -2.92 4.51 6.86
CA TRP A 139 -4.19 4.65 6.12
C TRP A 139 -5.31 5.21 7.00
N ALA A 140 -5.43 4.73 8.24
CA ALA A 140 -6.45 5.16 9.18
C ALA A 140 -6.23 6.58 9.75
N GLY A 141 -5.13 7.24 9.37
CA GLY A 141 -4.75 8.54 9.96
C GLY A 141 -4.46 8.45 11.46
N LEU A 142 -4.25 7.23 11.97
CA LEU A 142 -3.75 6.97 13.31
C LEU A 142 -2.25 7.28 13.23
N ALA A 143 -1.81 8.35 13.90
CA ALA A 143 -0.38 8.64 13.93
C ALA A 143 0.37 7.38 14.41
N PRO A 144 1.46 6.96 13.72
CA PRO A 144 2.06 5.68 13.99
C PRO A 144 2.38 5.59 15.47
N ILE A 145 1.86 4.56 16.13
CA ILE A 145 1.96 4.45 17.58
C ILE A 145 3.46 4.36 18.01
N SER A 146 4.36 3.99 17.10
CA SER A 146 5.83 4.06 17.29
C SER A 146 6.44 5.49 17.37
N SER A 147 5.73 6.54 16.92
CA SER A 147 6.14 7.96 17.01
C SER A 147 5.27 8.77 17.99
N SER A 148 4.41 8.07 18.72
CA SER A 148 3.18 8.59 19.33
C SER A 148 3.31 9.41 20.59
N ARG A 149 4.52 9.70 21.08
CA ARG A 149 4.68 10.67 22.18
C ARG A 149 3.98 12.00 21.88
N ILE A 150 3.81 12.37 20.60
CA ILE A 150 3.21 13.64 20.16
C ILE A 150 1.66 13.64 20.09
N ARG A 151 0.99 12.51 19.86
CA ARG A 151 -0.50 12.43 19.93
C ARG A 151 -1.00 11.96 21.29
N PHE A 152 -0.31 11.03 21.95
CA PHE A 152 -0.65 10.65 23.33
C PHE A 152 -0.44 11.81 24.32
N SER A 153 0.46 12.75 24.03
CA SER A 153 0.54 14.01 24.79
C SER A 153 -0.73 14.88 24.68
N LYS A 154 -1.54 14.71 23.62
CA LYS A 154 -2.81 15.42 23.44
C LYS A 154 -4.01 14.68 24.06
N LEU A 155 -3.87 13.39 24.37
CA LEU A 155 -4.89 12.56 25.04
C LEU A 155 -4.29 11.86 26.28
N PRO A 156 -3.87 12.63 27.31
CA PRO A 156 -3.16 12.07 28.46
C PRO A 156 -3.99 11.06 29.26
N ALA A 157 -5.32 11.22 29.30
CA ALA A 157 -6.22 10.28 29.95
C ALA A 157 -6.27 8.92 29.24
N VAL A 158 -6.43 8.92 27.91
CA VAL A 158 -6.41 7.70 27.08
C VAL A 158 -5.06 6.99 27.24
N THR A 159 -3.98 7.77 27.20
CA THR A 159 -2.63 7.25 27.38
C THR A 159 -2.50 6.55 28.72
N THR A 160 -2.75 7.25 29.82
CA THR A 160 -2.61 6.74 31.20
C THR A 160 -3.38 5.43 31.39
N GLU A 161 -4.60 5.36 30.85
CA GLU A 161 -5.44 4.16 30.91
C GLU A 161 -4.79 2.98 30.16
N LEU A 162 -4.31 3.19 28.93
CA LEU A 162 -3.58 2.19 28.16
C LEU A 162 -2.25 1.78 28.85
N GLN A 163 -1.54 2.71 29.50
CA GLN A 163 -0.33 2.39 30.28
C GLN A 163 -0.67 1.53 31.50
N GLY A 164 -1.79 1.82 32.17
CA GLY A 164 -2.29 1.03 33.30
C GLY A 164 -2.59 -0.42 32.90
N MET A 165 -2.94 -0.65 31.63
CA MET A 165 -3.17 -1.97 31.04
C MET A 165 -1.88 -2.61 30.47
N GLY A 166 -0.75 -1.89 30.51
CA GLY A 166 0.53 -2.33 29.95
C GLY A 166 0.57 -2.35 28.42
N LEU A 167 -0.35 -1.64 27.74
CA LEU A 167 -0.47 -1.59 26.27
C LEU A 167 0.45 -0.54 25.61
N ASP A 168 1.20 0.22 26.39
CA ASP A 168 2.06 1.32 25.94
C ASP A 168 3.54 0.95 25.76
N GLN A 169 3.95 -0.25 26.20
CA GLN A 169 5.36 -0.65 26.26
C GLN A 169 5.91 -1.23 24.94
N PHE A 170 5.11 -1.29 23.89
CA PHE A 170 5.35 -2.13 22.72
C PHE A 170 5.89 -1.37 21.49
N PHE A 171 6.86 -0.48 21.71
CA PHE A 171 7.55 0.21 20.62
C PHE A 171 9.04 -0.03 20.72
N ALA A 172 9.48 -1.17 20.21
CA ALA A 172 10.88 -1.28 19.83
C ALA A 172 11.13 -0.22 18.74
N GLU A 173 11.91 0.80 19.08
CA GLU A 173 12.49 1.70 18.08
C GLU A 173 13.11 0.81 17.01
N THR A 174 12.61 0.92 15.78
CA THR A 174 13.28 0.27 14.67
C THR A 174 14.67 0.92 14.65
N PRO A 175 15.77 0.15 14.77
CA PRO A 175 17.11 0.73 14.81
C PRO A 175 17.22 1.72 13.68
N ALA A 176 17.63 2.96 13.98
CA ALA A 176 17.82 3.98 12.96
C ALA A 176 18.67 3.35 11.86
N ALA A 177 18.07 3.10 10.69
CA ALA A 177 18.78 2.46 9.62
C ALA A 177 20.01 3.33 9.29
N ALA A 178 21.10 2.68 8.89
CA ALA A 178 22.21 3.36 8.24
C ALA A 178 21.64 4.35 7.21
N ASN A 179 22.23 5.55 7.11
CA ASN A 179 21.74 6.65 6.27
C ASN A 179 21.31 6.11 4.88
N TYR A 180 20.00 5.92 4.67
CA TYR A 180 19.46 5.14 3.55
C TYR A 180 19.90 5.72 2.21
N ILE A 181 19.90 7.05 2.09
CA ILE A 181 20.37 7.79 0.91
C ILE A 181 21.85 7.49 0.62
N GLU A 182 22.68 7.37 1.65
CA GLU A 182 24.09 7.01 1.47
C GLU A 182 24.24 5.56 0.99
N THR A 183 23.48 4.62 1.53
CA THR A 183 23.44 3.23 1.04
C THR A 183 23.02 3.17 -0.43
N CYS A 184 22.00 3.95 -0.83
CA CYS A 184 21.57 4.07 -2.22
C CYS A 184 22.67 4.62 -3.12
N ARG A 185 23.35 5.69 -2.67
CA ARG A 185 24.46 6.33 -3.41
C ARG A 185 25.63 5.37 -3.60
N GLN A 186 26.03 4.66 -2.55
CA GLN A 186 27.09 3.65 -2.60
C GLN A 186 26.73 2.49 -3.54
N SER A 187 25.44 2.20 -3.68
CA SER A 187 24.90 1.19 -4.59
C SER A 187 24.67 1.70 -6.01
N ARG A 188 25.15 2.91 -6.34
CA ARG A 188 25.03 3.55 -7.65
C ARG A 188 23.57 3.77 -8.09
N VAL A 189 22.66 3.94 -7.14
CA VAL A 189 21.28 4.35 -7.41
C VAL A 189 21.25 5.87 -7.55
N PRO A 190 20.64 6.45 -8.61
CA PRO A 190 20.50 7.90 -8.69
C PRO A 190 19.69 8.40 -7.48
N ILE A 191 20.19 9.44 -6.81
CA ILE A 191 19.48 10.06 -5.69
C ILE A 191 18.57 11.14 -6.27
N PRO A 192 17.25 11.05 -6.07
CA PRO A 192 16.35 12.03 -6.63
C PRO A 192 16.58 13.39 -5.96
N PRO A 193 16.40 14.51 -6.69
CA PRO A 193 16.37 15.82 -6.08
C PRO A 193 15.10 15.96 -5.23
N ASP A 194 15.06 17.00 -4.39
CA ASP A 194 13.86 17.34 -3.64
C ASP A 194 12.64 17.45 -4.56
N TRP A 195 11.49 17.04 -4.05
CA TRP A 195 10.25 17.16 -4.80
C TRP A 195 9.93 18.63 -5.08
N GLY A 196 9.37 18.90 -6.26
CA GLY A 196 9.13 20.26 -6.74
C GLY A 196 10.39 20.97 -7.27
N SER A 197 11.54 20.29 -7.30
CA SER A 197 12.69 20.74 -8.10
C SER A 197 12.36 20.74 -9.59
N SER A 198 12.88 21.72 -10.33
CA SER A 198 12.76 21.80 -11.78
C SER A 198 13.55 20.72 -12.53
N GLN A 199 14.34 19.93 -11.82
CA GLN A 199 15.05 18.77 -12.38
C GLN A 199 14.10 17.58 -12.65
N TRP A 200 12.92 17.58 -12.04
CA TRP A 200 11.86 16.62 -12.38
C TRP A 200 11.21 17.00 -13.70
N ILE A 201 11.21 16.08 -14.65
CA ILE A 201 10.66 16.29 -15.99
C ILE A 201 9.32 15.58 -16.08
N LEU A 202 8.23 16.34 -16.28
CA LEU A 202 6.90 15.79 -16.50
C LEU A 202 6.86 14.99 -17.81
N GLN A 203 6.55 13.71 -17.71
CA GLN A 203 6.39 12.77 -18.84
C GLN A 203 4.95 12.77 -19.36
N GLY A 204 4.00 13.09 -18.48
CA GLY A 204 2.58 13.20 -18.82
C GLY A 204 1.68 12.84 -17.65
N THR A 205 0.39 12.72 -17.95
CA THR A 205 -0.64 12.29 -17.01
C THR A 205 -1.11 10.90 -17.40
N LEU A 206 -1.28 10.01 -16.42
CA LEU A 206 -1.89 8.72 -16.65
C LEU A 206 -3.41 8.85 -16.62
N ASP A 207 -4.07 8.21 -17.57
CA ASP A 207 -5.52 8.09 -17.59
C ASP A 207 -5.99 7.24 -16.41
N GLY A 208 -6.97 7.73 -15.65
CA GLY A 208 -7.61 7.01 -14.54
C GLY A 208 -8.15 5.63 -14.93
N ASN A 209 -8.46 5.41 -16.21
CA ASN A 209 -8.92 4.13 -16.73
C ASN A 209 -7.81 3.10 -16.89
N TYR A 210 -6.56 3.55 -17.09
CA TYR A 210 -5.38 2.71 -17.34
C TYR A 210 -4.44 2.62 -16.13
N THR A 211 -4.70 3.41 -15.10
CA THR A 211 -3.95 3.33 -13.85
C THR A 211 -4.47 2.16 -13.02
N PHE A 212 -3.66 1.11 -12.95
CA PHE A 212 -3.71 0.07 -11.90
C PHE A 212 -3.51 0.66 -10.49
N ALA A 213 -3.15 1.94 -10.41
CA ALA A 213 -3.02 2.76 -9.21
C ALA A 213 -4.00 3.94 -9.17
N GLY A 214 -5.03 3.90 -10.00
CA GLY A 214 -5.96 4.99 -10.24
C GLY A 214 -7.14 4.93 -9.32
N ASP A 215 -7.26 5.96 -8.50
CA ASP A 215 -8.55 6.38 -8.01
C ASP A 215 -9.17 7.31 -9.06
N PRO A 216 -10.42 7.10 -9.52
CA PRO A 216 -11.10 8.02 -10.41
C PRO A 216 -11.24 9.43 -9.84
N THR A 217 -11.03 9.65 -8.54
CA THR A 217 -10.97 10.97 -7.90
C THR A 217 -9.60 11.64 -8.01
N ASN A 218 -8.58 10.93 -8.49
CA ASN A 218 -7.20 11.43 -8.54
C ASN A 218 -6.68 11.62 -9.97
N ILE A 219 -5.76 12.57 -10.15
CA ILE A 219 -4.92 12.79 -11.32
C ILE A 219 -3.53 12.25 -10.98
N THR A 220 -3.08 11.22 -11.70
CA THR A 220 -1.73 10.69 -11.52
C THR A 220 -0.83 11.23 -12.62
N GLN A 221 0.19 12.00 -12.25
CA GLN A 221 1.22 12.45 -13.20
C GLN A 221 2.45 11.57 -13.09
N VAL A 222 3.25 11.49 -14.15
CA VAL A 222 4.54 10.80 -14.15
C VAL A 222 5.62 11.83 -14.34
N PHE A 223 6.53 11.90 -13.39
CA PHE A 223 7.75 12.68 -13.48
C PHE A 223 8.94 11.74 -13.52
N ALA A 224 9.94 12.09 -14.32
CA ALA A 224 11.18 11.35 -14.42
C ALA A 224 12.37 12.26 -14.10
N TYR A 225 13.40 11.67 -13.52
CA TYR A 225 14.68 12.30 -13.25
C TYR A 225 15.81 11.33 -13.62
N SER A 226 16.88 11.86 -14.20
CA SER A 226 18.14 11.15 -14.39
C SER A 226 19.28 11.97 -13.79
N ASP A 227 20.19 11.29 -13.11
CA ASP A 227 21.43 11.90 -12.66
C ASP A 227 22.46 11.83 -13.80
N PRO A 228 23.05 12.95 -14.24
CA PRO A 228 24.01 12.93 -15.34
C PRO A 228 25.28 12.11 -15.06
N ASN A 229 25.57 11.77 -13.80
CA ASN A 229 26.77 11.04 -13.38
C ASN A 229 26.48 9.61 -12.91
N VAL A 230 25.21 9.22 -12.79
CA VAL A 230 24.79 7.91 -12.29
C VAL A 230 23.77 7.31 -13.26
N PRO A 231 24.18 6.35 -14.11
CA PRO A 231 23.27 5.70 -15.06
C PRO A 231 22.08 5.03 -14.35
N GLY A 232 20.88 5.33 -14.83
CA GLY A 232 19.63 4.90 -14.22
C GLY A 232 18.56 5.96 -14.37
N ALA A 233 17.47 5.78 -13.65
CA ALA A 233 16.38 6.73 -13.61
C ALA A 233 15.70 6.75 -12.24
N CYS A 234 14.98 7.82 -11.99
CA CYS A 234 13.98 7.94 -10.94
C CYS A 234 12.64 8.26 -11.56
N LEU A 235 11.58 7.60 -11.12
CA LEU A 235 10.19 7.93 -11.44
C LEU A 235 9.46 8.38 -10.18
N ALA A 236 8.70 9.46 -10.31
CA ALA A 236 7.85 10.01 -9.26
C ALA A 236 6.41 10.10 -9.76
N LEU A 237 5.48 9.58 -8.96
CA LEU A 237 4.05 9.54 -9.29
C LEU A 237 3.24 10.33 -8.25
N PRO A 238 3.17 11.67 -8.34
CA PRO A 238 2.22 12.43 -7.53
C PRO A 238 0.80 12.09 -7.97
N ARG A 239 -0.02 11.67 -7.01
CA ARG A 239 -1.46 11.44 -7.14
C ARG A 239 -2.16 12.63 -6.50
N ARG A 240 -2.80 13.45 -7.34
CA ARG A 240 -3.46 14.69 -6.93
C ARG A 240 -4.96 14.50 -6.88
N ASP A 241 -5.58 14.92 -5.81
CA ASP A 241 -7.03 14.96 -5.73
C ASP A 241 -7.59 15.94 -6.79
N LYS A 242 -8.65 15.55 -7.50
CA LYS A 242 -9.19 16.34 -8.62
C LYS A 242 -9.83 17.65 -8.17
N ASP A 243 -10.35 17.69 -6.96
CA ASP A 243 -11.12 18.83 -6.46
C ASP A 243 -10.21 19.86 -5.78
N THR A 244 -9.26 19.38 -4.98
CA THR A 244 -8.33 20.21 -4.19
C THR A 244 -7.00 20.44 -4.90
N ASN A 245 -6.65 19.60 -5.88
CA ASN A 245 -5.34 19.56 -6.55
C ASN A 245 -4.15 19.29 -5.60
N GLU A 246 -4.44 18.85 -4.37
CA GLU A 246 -3.44 18.47 -3.39
C GLU A 246 -2.85 17.09 -3.72
N ILE A 247 -1.54 16.95 -3.54
CA ILE A 247 -0.86 15.67 -3.57
C ILE A 247 -1.31 14.89 -2.34
N GLY A 248 -2.28 13.99 -2.51
CA GLY A 248 -2.62 13.01 -1.49
C GLY A 248 -1.50 12.00 -1.30
N LEU A 249 -0.72 11.74 -2.37
CA LEU A 249 0.38 10.79 -2.33
C LEU A 249 1.46 11.04 -3.38
N LEU A 250 2.71 10.78 -3.02
CA LEU A 250 3.86 10.82 -3.92
C LEU A 250 4.82 9.67 -3.60
N GLY A 251 4.77 8.64 -4.45
CA GLY A 251 5.77 7.57 -4.47
C GLY A 251 6.91 7.91 -5.41
N ILE A 252 8.15 7.69 -4.97
CA ILE A 252 9.36 7.86 -5.78
C ILE A 252 10.16 6.56 -5.77
N ILE A 253 10.56 6.11 -6.95
CA ILE A 253 11.37 4.91 -7.13
C ILE A 253 12.57 5.29 -7.99
N CYS A 254 13.75 4.88 -7.59
CA CYS A 254 14.97 5.06 -8.37
C CYS A 254 15.68 3.74 -8.55
N GLN A 255 16.17 3.44 -9.75
CA GLN A 255 16.93 2.24 -10.03
C GLN A 255 18.24 2.56 -10.76
N SER A 256 19.32 1.91 -10.32
CA SER A 256 20.60 1.92 -11.03
C SER A 256 20.51 1.09 -12.30
N ALA A 257 20.91 1.66 -13.44
CA ALA A 257 21.10 0.90 -14.66
C ALA A 257 22.34 -0.01 -14.60
N GLU A 258 23.32 0.28 -13.73
CA GLU A 258 24.55 -0.51 -13.61
C GLU A 258 24.35 -1.73 -12.70
N THR A 259 23.76 -1.52 -11.51
CA THR A 259 23.73 -2.53 -10.44
C THR A 259 22.38 -3.21 -10.29
N GLY A 260 21.32 -2.69 -10.92
CA GLY A 260 19.94 -3.14 -10.71
C GLY A 260 19.38 -2.77 -9.33
N LYS A 261 20.17 -2.23 -8.40
CA LYS A 261 19.70 -1.83 -7.07
C LYS A 261 18.65 -0.72 -7.19
N ALA A 262 17.60 -0.75 -6.37
CA ALA A 262 16.59 0.30 -6.34
C ALA A 262 16.29 0.80 -4.94
N CYS A 263 15.92 2.08 -4.87
CA CYS A 263 15.55 2.78 -3.66
C CYS A 263 14.17 3.43 -3.79
N PHE A 264 13.51 3.59 -2.65
CA PHE A 264 12.09 3.93 -2.56
C PHE A 264 11.88 5.04 -1.56
N TRP A 265 10.97 5.95 -1.88
CA TRP A 265 10.50 7.00 -0.99
C TRP A 265 8.99 7.17 -1.13
N ASP A 266 8.36 7.62 -0.06
CA ASP A 266 6.97 8.01 -0.04
C ASP A 266 6.82 9.33 0.73
N ASN A 267 5.80 10.15 0.43
CA ASN A 267 5.59 11.47 1.04
C ASN A 267 5.09 11.40 2.49
N ILE A 268 5.68 10.57 3.33
CA ILE A 268 5.38 10.47 4.75
C ILE A 268 6.51 11.15 5.51
N ASP A 269 6.21 12.11 6.37
CA ASP A 269 7.22 12.79 7.17
C ASP A 269 7.94 11.79 8.10
N LYS A 270 9.28 11.77 8.07
CA LYS A 270 10.08 10.84 8.88
C LYS A 270 9.91 11.05 10.39
N THR A 271 9.54 12.25 10.83
CA THR A 271 9.48 12.62 12.25
C THR A 271 8.10 12.33 12.84
N THR A 272 7.05 12.69 12.10
CA THR A 272 5.66 12.62 12.56
C THR A 272 4.93 11.39 12.04
N GLY A 273 5.47 10.73 11.02
CA GLY A 273 4.83 9.63 10.31
C GLY A 273 3.52 10.02 9.62
N GLN A 274 3.23 11.31 9.49
CA GLN A 274 2.06 11.80 8.76
C GLN A 274 2.39 11.95 7.28
N ARG A 275 1.42 11.63 6.43
CA ARG A 275 1.53 11.91 5.00
C ARG A 275 1.51 13.42 4.78
N LEU A 276 2.52 13.92 4.07
CA LEU A 276 2.65 15.31 3.66
C LEU A 276 1.73 15.54 2.46
N SER A 277 0.63 16.27 2.65
CA SER A 277 -0.18 16.76 1.55
C SER A 277 0.33 18.12 1.06
N GLY A 278 -0.03 18.50 -0.15
CA GLY A 278 0.38 19.81 -0.65
C GLY A 278 -0.10 20.17 -2.05
N ALA A 279 -0.33 21.47 -2.29
CA ALA A 279 -0.78 21.96 -3.58
C ALA A 279 0.27 21.75 -4.69
N ALA A 280 -0.11 22.02 -5.95
CA ALA A 280 0.84 22.05 -7.05
C ALA A 280 1.96 23.07 -6.80
N GLY A 281 3.22 22.58 -6.77
CA GLY A 281 4.40 23.40 -6.47
C GLY A 281 4.94 23.26 -5.05
N GLU A 282 4.27 22.51 -4.18
CA GLU A 282 4.81 22.19 -2.85
C GLU A 282 6.09 21.36 -2.95
N LYS A 283 7.03 21.64 -2.06
CA LYS A 283 8.36 21.05 -2.06
C LYS A 283 8.55 20.20 -0.83
N PHE A 284 9.01 18.97 -1.04
CA PHE A 284 9.37 18.04 0.02
C PHE A 284 10.84 17.72 -0.09
N ALA A 285 11.59 17.90 1.01
CA ALA A 285 12.97 17.50 1.04
C ALA A 285 13.05 15.96 1.01
N ILE A 286 13.85 15.39 0.11
CA ILE A 286 13.95 13.93 0.00
C ILE A 286 14.47 13.30 1.30
N THR A 287 15.25 14.07 2.07
CA THR A 287 15.78 13.67 3.37
C THR A 287 14.73 13.64 4.48
N SER A 288 13.63 14.37 4.33
CA SER A 288 12.59 14.50 5.37
C SER A 288 11.43 13.52 5.21
N ILE A 289 11.35 12.79 4.08
CA ILE A 289 10.26 11.84 3.81
C ILE A 289 10.71 10.39 3.97
N GLN A 290 9.80 9.50 4.39
CA GLN A 290 10.10 8.08 4.63
C GLN A 290 10.65 7.41 3.36
N ASP A 291 11.50 6.42 3.60
CA ASP A 291 12.24 5.73 2.56
C ASP A 291 12.21 4.22 2.80
N GLY A 292 12.84 3.43 1.94
CA GLY A 292 12.82 1.96 2.05
C GLY A 292 13.35 1.41 3.39
N SER A 293 13.98 2.23 4.24
CA SER A 293 14.32 1.82 5.60
C SER A 293 13.14 1.77 6.57
N ASN A 294 12.10 2.57 6.35
CA ASN A 294 11.04 2.79 7.33
C ASN A 294 9.62 2.96 6.77
N VAL A 295 9.44 3.10 5.46
CA VAL A 295 8.12 3.13 4.80
C VAL A 295 7.38 1.83 5.09
N ALA A 296 6.13 1.88 5.55
CA ALA A 296 5.44 0.67 6.02
C ALA A 296 5.04 -0.27 4.86
N GLU A 297 4.74 0.30 3.70
CA GLU A 297 4.30 -0.40 2.50
C GLU A 297 5.41 -1.31 1.94
N ASN A 298 5.06 -2.53 1.51
CA ASN A 298 5.99 -3.39 0.79
C ASN A 298 5.91 -3.15 -0.73
N CYS A 299 6.72 -2.22 -1.23
CA CYS A 299 6.77 -1.88 -2.66
C CYS A 299 7.05 -3.11 -3.55
N THR A 300 7.77 -4.10 -3.04
CA THR A 300 8.13 -5.31 -3.80
C THR A 300 6.97 -6.28 -4.01
N ASN A 301 5.81 -6.02 -3.41
CA ASN A 301 4.58 -6.74 -3.74
C ASN A 301 4.04 -6.38 -5.13
N CYS A 302 4.40 -5.21 -5.66
CA CYS A 302 3.94 -4.73 -6.96
C CYS A 302 5.10 -4.63 -7.95
N HIS A 303 6.24 -4.11 -7.49
CA HIS A 303 7.44 -3.89 -8.28
C HIS A 303 8.31 -5.16 -8.26
N ARG A 304 8.24 -5.97 -9.31
CA ARG A 304 8.91 -7.28 -9.43
C ARG A 304 9.42 -7.51 -10.85
N GLY A 305 10.33 -8.49 -10.99
CA GLY A 305 10.88 -8.89 -12.28
C GLY A 305 12.20 -8.20 -12.58
N TYR A 306 12.52 -8.01 -13.86
CA TYR A 306 13.84 -7.53 -14.25
C TYR A 306 14.09 -6.05 -13.91
N ASN A 307 13.07 -5.22 -14.09
CA ASN A 307 13.09 -3.77 -13.86
C ASN A 307 12.10 -3.43 -12.72
N VAL A 308 12.44 -2.48 -11.86
CA VAL A 308 11.56 -2.01 -10.79
C VAL A 308 10.36 -1.22 -11.33
N PHE A 309 10.50 -0.56 -12.47
CA PHE A 309 9.47 0.30 -13.03
C PHE A 309 8.36 -0.53 -13.68
N LEU A 310 7.11 -0.21 -13.34
CA LEU A 310 5.93 -0.75 -14.00
C LEU A 310 5.71 0.04 -15.30
N ILE A 311 6.44 -0.33 -16.36
CA ILE A 311 6.39 0.38 -17.65
C ILE A 311 5.18 -0.10 -18.45
N HIS A 312 4.30 0.82 -18.87
CA HIS A 312 3.13 0.52 -19.70
C HIS A 312 3.25 1.19 -21.07
N PRO A 313 3.45 0.43 -22.15
CA PRO A 313 3.58 0.99 -23.49
C PRO A 313 2.36 1.81 -23.93
N GLY A 314 2.60 2.97 -24.53
CA GLY A 314 1.60 3.94 -24.96
C GLY A 314 1.09 4.86 -23.85
N THR A 315 1.72 4.85 -22.67
CA THR A 315 1.34 5.70 -21.52
C THR A 315 2.49 6.61 -21.09
N ALA A 316 2.25 7.53 -20.17
CA ALA A 316 3.30 8.38 -19.59
C ALA A 316 4.36 7.59 -18.78
N LEU A 317 4.15 6.30 -18.51
CA LEU A 317 5.15 5.41 -17.90
C LEU A 317 6.16 4.86 -18.91
N GLU A 318 5.90 4.97 -20.21
CA GLU A 318 6.87 4.63 -21.27
C GLU A 318 7.90 5.77 -21.42
N VAL A 319 8.73 5.93 -20.39
CA VAL A 319 9.80 6.92 -20.38
C VAL A 319 10.96 6.47 -21.27
N SER A 320 11.59 7.42 -21.95
CA SER A 320 12.70 7.16 -22.88
C SER A 320 13.90 8.04 -22.56
N ASP A 321 14.92 8.06 -23.43
CA ASP A 321 16.14 8.87 -23.27
C ASP A 321 15.82 10.30 -22.79
N PRO A 322 16.48 10.81 -21.73
CA PRO A 322 17.69 10.31 -21.06
C PRO A 322 17.47 9.33 -19.89
N PHE A 323 16.26 8.81 -19.70
CA PHE A 323 15.93 7.95 -18.56
C PHE A 323 16.24 6.48 -18.88
N ILE A 324 17.33 5.96 -18.33
CA ILE A 324 17.73 4.56 -18.55
C ILE A 324 16.94 3.67 -17.57
N THR A 325 15.92 3.00 -18.09
CA THR A 325 15.05 2.10 -17.31
C THR A 325 15.33 0.63 -17.56
N ASP A 326 16.22 0.26 -18.50
CA ASP A 326 16.64 -1.12 -18.74
C ASP A 326 18.01 -1.38 -18.07
N PRO A 327 18.05 -1.99 -16.88
CA PRO A 327 19.28 -2.18 -16.13
C PRO A 327 20.12 -3.36 -16.67
N ALA A 328 21.44 -3.32 -16.46
CA ALA A 328 22.36 -4.41 -16.75
C ALA A 328 22.22 -5.60 -15.80
N ALA A 329 21.53 -5.41 -14.68
CA ALA A 329 21.28 -6.43 -13.68
C ALA A 329 19.82 -6.38 -13.23
N ARG A 330 19.31 -7.56 -12.87
CA ARG A 330 17.97 -7.74 -12.33
C ARG A 330 17.77 -6.88 -11.09
N TYR A 331 16.61 -6.25 -11.01
CA TYR A 331 16.20 -5.40 -9.91
C TYR A 331 16.41 -6.05 -8.52
N GLU A 332 17.02 -5.33 -7.59
CA GLU A 332 17.09 -5.72 -6.18
C GLU A 332 16.77 -4.54 -5.23
N PRO A 333 15.80 -4.67 -4.31
CA PRO A 333 15.45 -3.62 -3.36
C PRO A 333 16.54 -3.34 -2.34
N ILE A 334 16.82 -2.06 -2.09
CA ILE A 334 17.48 -1.62 -0.86
C ILE A 334 16.40 -1.30 0.16
N SER A 335 16.36 -2.03 1.27
CA SER A 335 15.35 -1.87 2.31
C SER A 335 15.88 -2.22 3.70
N GLY A 336 15.29 -1.59 4.72
CA GLY A 336 15.44 -2.00 6.11
C GLY A 336 14.50 -3.14 6.51
N GLN A 337 13.57 -3.52 5.63
CA GLN A 337 12.55 -4.53 5.89
C GLN A 337 12.94 -5.89 5.33
N PRO A 338 12.96 -6.95 6.16
CA PRO A 338 13.36 -8.29 5.71
C PRO A 338 12.34 -8.95 4.75
N THR A 339 11.13 -8.42 4.70
CA THR A 339 10.04 -8.89 3.84
C THR A 339 10.13 -8.35 2.42
N TRP A 340 10.99 -7.37 2.16
CA TRP A 340 11.19 -6.86 0.82
C TRP A 340 12.10 -7.80 0.04
N GLY A 341 11.71 -8.10 -1.19
CA GLY A 341 12.50 -8.96 -2.05
C GLY A 341 11.91 -9.03 -3.45
N ASN A 342 12.78 -9.25 -4.43
CA ASN A 342 12.36 -9.52 -5.80
C ASN A 342 12.37 -11.03 -6.04
N PRO A 343 11.22 -11.72 -6.07
CA PRO A 343 11.16 -13.18 -6.24
C PRO A 343 11.91 -13.63 -7.48
N ALA A 344 12.51 -14.83 -7.50
CA ALA A 344 13.29 -15.31 -8.64
C ALA A 344 12.47 -15.36 -9.94
N PRO A 345 13.10 -15.33 -11.13
CA PRO A 345 12.40 -15.54 -12.40
C PRO A 345 11.69 -16.90 -12.46
N LEU A 346 10.54 -16.97 -13.13
CA LEU A 346 9.85 -18.21 -13.43
C LEU A 346 10.58 -18.91 -14.59
N LEU A 347 11.47 -19.85 -14.24
CA LEU A 347 12.38 -20.52 -15.18
C LEU A 347 11.67 -21.23 -16.35
N ASN A 348 10.43 -21.66 -16.16
CA ASN A 348 9.64 -22.39 -17.15
C ASN A 348 8.50 -21.56 -17.74
N ALA A 349 8.59 -20.23 -17.74
CA ALA A 349 7.58 -19.39 -18.38
C ALA A 349 7.43 -19.73 -19.88
N GLY A 350 8.48 -20.26 -20.53
CA GLY A 350 8.44 -20.67 -21.93
C GLY A 350 8.63 -19.51 -22.90
N ASN A 351 8.53 -19.78 -24.21
CA ASN A 351 8.79 -18.80 -25.28
C ASN A 351 7.53 -18.02 -25.72
N ALA A 352 6.46 -18.01 -24.91
CA ALA A 352 5.24 -17.34 -25.32
C ALA A 352 5.37 -15.79 -25.23
N PRO A 353 4.50 -15.04 -25.91
CA PRO A 353 4.79 -13.64 -26.24
C PRO A 353 5.00 -12.69 -25.06
N CYS A 354 4.43 -12.96 -23.87
CA CYS A 354 4.69 -12.10 -22.71
C CYS A 354 6.13 -12.23 -22.19
N ALA A 355 6.73 -13.43 -22.28
CA ALA A 355 8.11 -13.66 -21.82
C ALA A 355 9.17 -13.11 -22.79
N LEU A 356 8.77 -12.77 -24.03
CA LEU A 356 9.65 -12.11 -24.99
C LEU A 356 9.94 -10.65 -24.62
N CYS A 357 8.98 -10.00 -23.97
CA CYS A 357 9.10 -8.59 -23.56
C CYS A 357 9.39 -8.43 -22.07
N HIS A 358 9.02 -9.42 -21.25
CA HIS A 358 9.11 -9.33 -19.79
C HIS A 358 9.69 -10.59 -19.20
N GLU A 359 10.66 -10.45 -18.29
CA GLU A 359 10.93 -11.52 -17.35
C GLU A 359 9.70 -11.72 -16.45
N ILE A 360 9.18 -12.94 -16.39
CA ILE A 360 8.06 -13.27 -15.51
C ILE A 360 8.64 -13.66 -14.13
N PRO A 361 8.41 -12.89 -13.06
CA PRO A 361 8.83 -13.29 -11.72
C PRO A 361 7.97 -14.45 -11.23
N THR A 362 8.50 -15.24 -10.30
CA THR A 362 7.69 -16.18 -9.54
C THR A 362 6.62 -15.43 -8.74
N PHE A 363 5.44 -16.03 -8.65
CA PHE A 363 4.26 -15.45 -8.03
C PHE A 363 4.22 -15.68 -6.51
N GLY A 364 5.17 -16.47 -5.99
CA GLY A 364 5.38 -16.68 -4.56
C GLY A 364 5.62 -15.38 -3.80
N GLY A 365 5.34 -15.41 -2.49
CA GLY A 365 5.75 -14.35 -1.60
C GLY A 365 7.25 -14.10 -1.70
N ASN A 366 7.64 -12.83 -1.68
CA ASN A 366 8.99 -12.43 -1.33
C ASN A 366 9.33 -13.05 0.04
N ASN A 367 10.44 -13.79 0.13
CA ASN A 367 11.05 -14.23 1.40
C ASN A 367 10.06 -14.59 2.55
N ASN A 368 9.15 -15.55 2.32
CA ASN A 368 8.45 -16.36 3.33
C ASN A 368 7.09 -15.95 3.95
N THR A 369 6.27 -14.98 3.52
CA THR A 369 5.08 -14.67 4.36
C THR A 369 3.65 -14.72 3.80
N LEU A 370 3.41 -14.95 2.51
CA LEU A 370 2.04 -15.20 2.03
C LEU A 370 2.02 -16.27 0.94
N PRO A 371 0.99 -17.15 0.90
CA PRO A 371 0.79 -18.06 -0.20
C PRO A 371 0.58 -17.26 -1.50
N PRO A 372 0.96 -17.84 -2.65
CA PRO A 372 0.96 -17.16 -3.94
C PRO A 372 -0.42 -16.71 -4.47
N PHE A 373 -1.50 -17.29 -3.94
CA PHE A 373 -2.83 -17.30 -4.58
C PHE A 373 -3.70 -16.06 -4.28
N ASP A 374 -3.23 -15.15 -3.43
CA ASP A 374 -3.89 -13.88 -3.14
C ASP A 374 -2.86 -12.75 -3.02
N SER A 375 -1.86 -12.78 -3.91
CA SER A 375 -0.86 -11.72 -3.93
C SER A 375 -1.42 -10.49 -4.63
N ALA A 376 -1.19 -9.29 -4.05
CA ALA A 376 -1.46 -8.01 -4.73
C ALA A 376 -0.90 -7.98 -6.16
N PHE A 377 0.22 -8.68 -6.38
CA PHE A 377 0.83 -8.88 -7.70
C PHE A 377 -0.12 -9.53 -8.71
N CYS A 378 -0.83 -10.60 -8.34
CA CYS A 378 -1.78 -11.29 -9.22
C CYS A 378 -2.91 -10.39 -9.69
N LYS A 379 -3.47 -9.59 -8.78
CA LYS A 379 -4.56 -8.66 -9.11
C LYS A 379 -4.08 -7.49 -9.97
N ILE A 380 -2.87 -7.00 -9.71
CA ILE A 380 -2.22 -6.01 -10.59
C ILE A 380 -2.00 -6.63 -11.98
N LEU A 381 -1.49 -7.85 -12.05
CA LEU A 381 -1.24 -8.54 -13.31
C LEU A 381 -2.53 -8.71 -14.13
N GLU A 382 -3.63 -9.07 -13.48
CA GLU A 382 -4.97 -9.10 -14.10
C GLU A 382 -5.31 -7.74 -14.72
N GLY A 383 -5.25 -6.67 -13.93
CA GLY A 383 -5.60 -5.33 -14.39
C GLY A 383 -4.74 -4.84 -15.56
N VAL A 384 -3.43 -5.13 -15.55
CA VAL A 384 -2.53 -4.67 -16.61
C VAL A 384 -2.66 -5.50 -17.88
N VAL A 385 -2.83 -6.81 -17.78
CA VAL A 385 -3.07 -7.70 -18.95
C VAL A 385 -4.38 -7.33 -19.64
N ASP A 386 -5.40 -6.92 -18.89
CA ASP A 386 -6.70 -6.58 -19.43
C ASP A 386 -6.75 -5.19 -20.08
N LYS A 387 -5.91 -4.25 -19.61
CA LYS A 387 -6.05 -2.82 -19.98
C LYS A 387 -4.88 -2.22 -20.74
N THR A 388 -3.64 -2.61 -20.40
CA THR A 388 -2.46 -1.83 -20.80
C THR A 388 -1.35 -2.65 -21.42
N MET A 389 -1.39 -3.99 -21.29
CA MET A 389 -0.35 -4.89 -21.78
C MET A 389 -0.88 -5.82 -22.87
N PRO A 390 -0.12 -6.02 -23.98
CA PRO A 390 1.20 -5.44 -24.27
C PRO A 390 1.18 -3.97 -24.68
N SER A 391 0.01 -3.42 -24.98
CA SER A 391 -0.18 -2.00 -25.27
C SER A 391 -1.63 -1.63 -25.02
N ILE A 392 -1.88 -0.37 -24.67
CA ILE A 392 -3.25 0.16 -24.47
C ILE A 392 -4.16 -0.01 -25.69
N ALA A 393 -3.60 -0.02 -26.92
CA ALA A 393 -4.39 -0.11 -28.15
C ALA A 393 -4.97 -1.52 -28.39
N LYS A 394 -4.28 -2.56 -27.88
CA LYS A 394 -4.62 -3.97 -28.07
C LYS A 394 -4.14 -4.76 -26.85
N PRO A 395 -4.80 -4.60 -25.69
CA PRO A 395 -4.46 -5.40 -24.53
C PRO A 395 -4.67 -6.88 -24.79
N ALA A 396 -3.95 -7.71 -24.05
CA ALA A 396 -4.01 -9.16 -24.19
C ALA A 396 -5.37 -9.71 -23.76
N GLY A 397 -6.00 -9.10 -22.76
CA GLY A 397 -7.25 -9.55 -22.16
C GLY A 397 -7.02 -10.63 -21.11
N TRP A 398 -7.59 -10.48 -19.91
CA TRP A 398 -7.40 -11.46 -18.84
C TRP A 398 -8.42 -12.60 -18.91
N LYS A 399 -9.71 -12.26 -19.02
CA LYS A 399 -10.80 -13.25 -19.06
C LYS A 399 -10.88 -13.97 -20.40
N THR A 400 -10.75 -13.22 -21.49
CA THR A 400 -10.81 -13.71 -22.86
C THR A 400 -9.53 -13.34 -23.60
N PRO A 401 -8.40 -14.00 -23.30
CA PRO A 401 -7.12 -13.60 -23.87
C PRO A 401 -7.09 -13.81 -25.38
N ALA A 402 -6.47 -12.87 -26.09
CA ALA A 402 -6.21 -13.03 -27.52
C ALA A 402 -5.40 -14.33 -27.75
N PRO A 403 -5.66 -15.09 -28.84
CA PRO A 403 -5.10 -16.44 -29.01
C PRO A 403 -3.58 -16.54 -28.85
N LYS A 404 -2.83 -15.51 -29.28
CA LYS A 404 -1.37 -15.46 -29.13
C LYS A 404 -0.89 -15.35 -27.67
N PHE A 405 -1.69 -14.77 -26.77
CA PHE A 405 -1.33 -14.57 -25.36
C PHE A 405 -2.00 -15.59 -24.43
N ALA A 406 -3.03 -16.29 -24.92
CA ALA A 406 -3.82 -17.23 -24.13
C ALA A 406 -2.98 -18.24 -23.32
N PRO A 407 -1.89 -18.84 -23.85
CA PRO A 407 -1.08 -19.76 -23.04
C PRO A 407 -0.52 -19.13 -21.76
N HIS A 408 0.06 -17.93 -21.83
CA HIS A 408 0.60 -17.24 -20.66
C HIS A 408 -0.48 -16.68 -19.75
N VAL A 409 -1.52 -16.06 -20.32
CA VAL A 409 -2.61 -15.51 -19.49
C VAL A 409 -3.31 -16.64 -18.72
N ASN A 410 -3.55 -17.79 -19.34
CA ASN A 410 -4.12 -18.94 -18.66
C ASN A 410 -3.19 -19.47 -17.57
N MET A 411 -1.88 -19.59 -17.84
CA MET A 411 -0.90 -19.96 -16.82
C MET A 411 -0.89 -18.98 -15.64
N PHE A 412 -0.96 -17.68 -15.90
CA PHE A 412 -1.03 -16.67 -14.83
C PHE A 412 -2.31 -16.82 -14.00
N ARG A 413 -3.45 -17.05 -14.64
CA ARG A 413 -4.71 -17.31 -13.92
C ARG A 413 -4.62 -18.56 -13.07
N GLU A 414 -4.14 -19.68 -13.60
CA GLU A 414 -3.99 -20.92 -12.85
C GLU A 414 -3.09 -20.72 -11.62
N ILE A 415 -1.95 -20.05 -11.81
CA ILE A 415 -1.03 -19.71 -10.71
C ILE A 415 -1.69 -18.77 -9.71
N CYS A 416 -2.47 -17.78 -10.16
CA CYS A 416 -3.13 -16.81 -9.29
C CYS A 416 -4.37 -17.36 -8.59
N GLU A 417 -5.06 -18.34 -9.16
CA GLU A 417 -6.27 -18.96 -8.61
C GLU A 417 -5.95 -20.16 -7.70
N GLY A 418 -4.68 -20.55 -7.59
CA GLY A 418 -4.30 -21.72 -6.78
C GLY A 418 -4.58 -23.07 -7.43
N VAL A 419 -4.81 -23.08 -8.74
CA VAL A 419 -4.86 -24.32 -9.50
C VAL A 419 -3.43 -24.81 -9.62
N ALA A 420 -3.11 -25.94 -8.99
CA ALA A 420 -1.81 -26.58 -9.14
C ALA A 420 -1.52 -26.75 -10.64
N VAL A 421 -0.54 -26.01 -11.15
CA VAL A 421 -0.08 -26.14 -12.54
C VAL A 421 0.44 -27.56 -12.64
N ALA A 422 -0.34 -28.45 -13.25
CA ALA A 422 0.04 -29.84 -13.44
C ALA A 422 1.37 -29.80 -14.20
N GLY A 423 2.45 -30.18 -13.50
CA GLY A 423 3.80 -30.06 -14.02
C GLY A 423 3.84 -30.64 -15.42
N GLY A 424 4.05 -29.77 -16.41
CA GLY A 424 4.25 -30.16 -17.79
C GLY A 424 5.49 -31.03 -17.82
N GLY A 425 5.29 -32.34 -17.70
CA GLY A 425 6.32 -33.33 -17.89
C GLY A 425 6.88 -33.09 -19.28
N SER A 426 8.14 -32.67 -19.33
CA SER A 426 8.93 -32.63 -20.54
C SER A 426 8.93 -34.04 -21.15
N GLY A 427 8.10 -34.25 -22.16
CA GLY A 427 8.29 -35.34 -23.11
C GLY A 427 9.62 -35.10 -23.81
N GLY A 428 10.57 -36.00 -23.58
CA GLY A 428 11.89 -36.00 -24.20
C GLY A 428 11.90 -36.39 -25.67
#